data_AF-A0A4S4ANU1-F1
#
_entry.id   AF-A0A4S4ANU1-F1
#
_cell.length_a   1.000
_cell.length_b   1.000
_cell.length_c   1.000
_cell.angle_alpha   90.00
_cell.angle_beta   90.00
_cell.angle_gamma   90.00
#
_symmetry.space_group_name_H-M   'P 1'
#
loop_
_entity.id
_entity.type
_entity.pdbx_description
1 polymer ?
#
loop_
_entity_poly.entity_id
_entity_poly.type
_entity_poly.pdbx_seq_one_letter_code
_entity_poly.pdbx_strand_id
1 'polypeptide(L)'
;MLAGSLRASRSGGQLPQTLEDYSIKFSGEIDVANEDHLWIYKIPCCVISEGKISFDFVGVKDGCKFTGHCIANERSPQKYSGLGKFQYEGYEAYESPIEVSIKLEDIFLEISGKWLEDGVEYRMDGELEKNL
;
A
#
# COMPACT_ATOMS: atom_id res chain seq x y z
N MET A 1 -17.70 0.62 63.94
CA MET A 1 -18.62 1.44 63.12
C MET A 1 -17.81 2.11 62.03
N LEU A 2 -18.37 2.17 60.82
CA LEU A 2 -17.80 2.72 59.59
C LEU A 2 -17.76 4.27 59.58
N ALA A 3 -16.74 4.81 58.89
CA ALA A 3 -16.72 5.99 58.00
C ALA A 3 -15.25 6.47 57.95
N GLY A 4 -14.50 6.46 56.84
CA GLY A 4 -14.84 6.84 55.48
C GLY A 4 -14.32 8.27 55.26
N SER A 5 -13.37 8.48 54.31
CA SER A 5 -13.44 9.53 53.28
C SER A 5 -12.07 9.97 52.70
N LEU A 6 -11.95 9.73 51.39
CA LEU A 6 -11.42 10.57 50.29
C LEU A 6 -9.92 10.97 50.17
N ARG A 7 -9.31 10.31 49.17
CA ARG A 7 -8.58 10.84 47.99
C ARG A 7 -7.55 11.97 48.16
N ALA A 8 -6.34 11.68 47.66
CA ALA A 8 -5.75 12.50 46.61
C ALA A 8 -4.95 11.61 45.65
N SER A 9 -5.55 11.36 44.48
CA SER A 9 -4.90 10.76 43.33
C SER A 9 -3.76 11.65 42.86
N ARG A 10 -2.53 11.13 42.80
CA ARG A 10 -1.49 11.72 41.95
C ARG A 10 -1.67 11.18 40.53
N SER A 11 -2.61 11.78 39.81
CA SER A 11 -2.61 11.81 38.35
C SER A 11 -1.60 12.88 37.90
N GLY A 12 -0.76 12.55 36.92
CA GLY A 12 0.06 13.58 36.25
C GLY A 12 1.45 13.14 35.81
N GLY A 13 1.67 11.87 35.51
CA GLY A 13 2.71 11.48 34.57
C GLY A 13 2.18 11.78 33.17
N GLN A 14 2.47 12.98 32.68
CA GLN A 14 2.20 13.38 31.30
C GLN A 14 3.04 12.47 30.40
N LEU A 15 2.40 11.56 29.67
CA LEU A 15 2.98 10.91 28.50
C LEU A 15 2.73 11.85 27.31
N PRO A 16 3.71 12.61 26.82
CA PRO A 16 3.82 12.86 25.40
C PRO A 16 4.76 11.77 24.86
N GLN A 17 4.45 11.02 23.82
CA GLN A 17 3.95 11.47 22.53
C GLN A 17 3.02 10.40 21.99
N THR A 18 1.87 10.82 21.47
CA THR A 18 1.13 10.03 20.49
C THR A 18 2.11 9.57 19.42
N LEU A 19 2.14 8.27 19.13
CA LEU A 19 2.74 7.75 17.91
C LEU A 19 1.95 8.40 16.76
N GLU A 20 2.41 9.56 16.30
CA GLU A 20 1.90 10.16 15.07
C GLU A 20 2.27 9.19 13.95
N ASP A 21 1.24 8.78 13.21
CA ASP A 21 1.26 7.96 12.00
C ASP A 21 2.56 8.11 11.19
N TYR A 22 3.56 7.24 11.45
CA TYR A 22 4.77 7.19 10.63
C TYR A 22 4.41 6.57 9.27
N SER A 23 3.96 7.42 8.35
CA SER A 23 3.80 7.06 6.96
C SER A 23 5.13 7.21 6.22
N ILE A 24 5.59 6.13 5.58
CA ILE A 24 6.78 6.14 4.73
C ILE A 24 6.33 6.23 3.28
N LYS A 25 6.95 7.12 2.51
CA LYS A 25 6.61 7.37 1.11
C LYS A 25 7.70 6.88 0.18
N PHE A 26 7.32 6.24 -0.92
CA PHE A 26 8.20 5.76 -1.96
C PHE A 26 7.68 6.16 -3.35
N SER A 27 8.54 6.15 -4.35
CA SER A 27 8.16 6.28 -5.75
C SER A 27 9.06 5.41 -6.63
N GLY A 28 8.59 5.05 -7.82
CA GLY A 28 9.33 4.17 -8.71
C GLY A 28 8.45 3.53 -9.77
N GLU A 29 8.85 2.35 -10.23
CA GLU A 29 8.14 1.60 -11.28
C GLU A 29 7.87 0.16 -10.81
N ILE A 30 6.72 -0.38 -11.21
CA ILE A 30 6.34 -1.77 -11.01
C ILE A 30 6.05 -2.37 -12.39
N ASP A 31 6.70 -3.47 -12.70
CA ASP A 31 6.40 -4.28 -13.86
C ASP A 31 5.25 -5.22 -13.53
N VAL A 32 4.23 -5.24 -14.39
CA VAL A 32 3.07 -6.13 -14.28
C VAL A 32 2.98 -6.97 -15.55
N ALA A 33 2.90 -8.29 -15.47
CA ALA A 33 2.92 -9.15 -16.65
C ALA A 33 2.24 -10.50 -16.48
N ASN A 34 1.87 -11.11 -17.60
CA ASN A 34 1.62 -12.56 -17.73
C ASN A 34 2.46 -13.12 -18.89
N GLU A 35 2.17 -14.34 -19.36
CA GLU A 35 2.93 -14.97 -20.46
C GLU A 35 2.86 -14.18 -21.78
N ASP A 36 1.79 -13.42 -22.00
CA ASP A 36 1.48 -12.77 -23.28
C ASP A 36 1.72 -11.25 -23.28
N HIS A 37 1.78 -10.62 -22.10
CA HIS A 37 1.74 -9.18 -21.97
C HIS A 37 2.58 -8.65 -20.81
N LEU A 38 3.17 -7.46 -21.00
CA LEU A 38 3.93 -6.71 -20.00
C LEU A 38 3.47 -5.24 -19.99
N TRP A 39 3.33 -4.69 -18.78
CA TRP A 39 3.00 -3.31 -18.50
C TRP A 39 3.97 -2.74 -17.48
N ILE A 40 4.25 -1.45 -17.60
CA ILE A 40 5.07 -0.71 -16.64
C ILE A 40 4.17 0.32 -15.96
N TYR A 41 4.06 0.21 -14.64
CA TYR A 41 3.26 1.07 -13.80
C TYR A 41 4.20 2.06 -13.13
N LYS A 42 4.04 3.35 -13.43
CA LYS A 42 4.76 4.41 -12.74
C LYS A 42 4.03 4.78 -11.46
N ILE A 43 4.71 4.66 -10.34
CA ILE A 43 4.20 4.88 -8.99
C ILE A 43 4.75 6.22 -8.48
N PRO A 44 4.03 7.35 -8.63
CA PRO A 44 4.50 8.64 -8.13
C PRO A 44 4.51 8.72 -6.61
N CYS A 45 3.65 7.94 -5.94
CA CYS A 45 3.53 7.93 -4.48
C CYS A 45 2.97 6.59 -4.01
N CYS A 46 3.80 5.82 -3.31
CA CYS A 46 3.42 4.67 -2.51
C CYS A 46 3.58 5.02 -1.03
N VAL A 47 2.52 4.83 -0.26
CA VAL A 47 2.47 5.13 1.17
C VAL A 47 2.32 3.83 1.94
N ILE A 48 3.23 3.59 2.88
CA ILE A 48 3.11 2.52 3.88
C ILE A 48 2.82 3.17 5.22
N SER A 49 1.74 2.76 5.86
CA SER A 49 1.29 3.25 7.18
C SER A 49 0.63 2.11 7.92
N GLU A 50 0.94 1.89 9.20
CA GLU A 50 0.31 0.92 10.12
C GLU A 50 -0.54 -0.19 9.46
N GLY A 51 0.12 -1.25 8.96
CA GLY A 51 -0.55 -2.40 8.40
C GLY A 51 -1.31 -2.14 7.09
N LYS A 52 -1.04 -1.03 6.40
CA LYS A 52 -1.65 -0.66 5.12
C LYS A 52 -0.58 -0.20 4.12
N ILE A 53 -0.77 -0.60 2.87
CA ILE A 53 -0.07 -0.05 1.71
C ILE A 53 -1.09 0.59 0.77
N SER A 54 -0.76 1.77 0.27
CA SER A 54 -1.60 2.52 -0.66
C SER A 54 -0.74 3.17 -1.72
N PHE A 55 -1.05 2.98 -3.00
CA PHE A 55 -0.29 3.63 -4.06
C PHE A 55 -1.16 3.99 -5.25
N ASP A 56 -0.91 5.17 -5.79
CA ASP A 56 -1.44 5.59 -7.09
C ASP A 56 -0.48 5.14 -8.19
N PHE A 57 -1.01 4.87 -9.38
CA PHE A 57 -0.18 4.51 -10.52
C PHE A 57 -0.73 5.07 -11.83
N VAL A 58 0.19 5.28 -12.76
CA VAL A 58 -0.10 5.58 -14.15
C VAL A 58 0.67 4.62 -15.04
N GLY A 59 0.06 4.15 -16.12
CA GLY A 59 0.72 3.21 -17.03
C GLY A 59 0.24 3.37 -18.47
N VAL A 60 0.91 2.64 -19.37
CA VAL A 60 0.57 2.58 -20.79
C VAL A 60 0.55 1.13 -21.24
N LYS A 61 -0.54 0.72 -21.89
CA LYS A 61 -0.73 -0.60 -22.51
C LYS A 61 -1.17 -0.38 -23.96
N ASP A 62 -0.44 -0.92 -24.92
CA ASP A 62 -0.82 -0.89 -26.34
C ASP A 62 -1.17 0.52 -26.86
N GLY A 63 -0.50 1.56 -26.32
CA GLY A 63 -0.77 2.97 -26.63
C GLY A 63 -1.91 3.62 -25.84
N CYS A 64 -2.71 2.84 -25.11
CA CYS A 64 -3.75 3.33 -24.21
C CYS A 64 -3.16 3.66 -22.83
N LYS A 65 -3.44 4.86 -22.33
CA LYS A 65 -3.08 5.26 -20.97
C LYS A 65 -4.09 4.70 -19.98
N PHE A 66 -3.61 4.36 -18.81
CA PHE A 66 -4.45 4.01 -17.67
C PHE A 66 -3.91 4.60 -16.38
N THR A 67 -4.81 4.79 -15.43
CA THR A 67 -4.48 5.21 -14.08
C THR A 67 -5.19 4.32 -13.08
N GLY A 68 -4.65 4.18 -11.90
CA GLY A 68 -5.30 3.42 -10.85
C GLY A 68 -4.80 3.73 -9.46
N HIS A 69 -5.45 3.09 -8.50
CA HIS A 69 -5.19 3.22 -7.09
C HIS A 69 -5.31 1.86 -6.42
N CYS A 70 -4.32 1.51 -5.61
CA CYS A 70 -4.31 0.29 -4.82
C CYS A 70 -4.41 0.58 -3.34
N ILE A 71 -5.21 -0.23 -2.64
CA ILE A 71 -5.23 -0.28 -1.19
C ILE A 71 -5.18 -1.75 -0.76
N ALA A 72 -4.17 -2.10 0.03
CA ALA A 72 -4.08 -3.41 0.66
C ALA A 72 -3.75 -3.30 2.15
N ASN A 73 -4.31 -4.23 2.91
CA ASN A 73 -4.09 -4.33 4.36
C ASN A 73 -3.24 -5.57 4.67
N GLU A 74 -2.39 -5.45 5.69
CA GLU A 74 -1.51 -6.51 6.15
C GLU A 74 -2.34 -7.68 6.68
N ARG A 75 -2.04 -8.88 6.18
CA ARG A 75 -2.66 -10.14 6.60
C ARG A 75 -1.74 -10.95 7.50
N SER A 76 -0.45 -10.84 7.23
CA SER A 76 0.64 -11.39 8.02
C SER A 76 1.85 -10.49 7.81
N PRO A 77 2.89 -10.56 8.65
CA PRO A 77 4.08 -9.73 8.50
C PRO A 77 4.55 -9.64 7.04
N GLN A 78 4.63 -8.42 6.51
CA GLN A 78 5.09 -8.10 5.15
C GLN A 78 4.20 -8.60 4.00
N LYS A 79 3.03 -9.18 4.26
CA LYS A 79 2.08 -9.64 3.24
C LYS A 79 0.77 -8.89 3.34
N TYR A 80 0.33 -8.31 2.23
CA TYR A 80 -0.82 -7.43 2.14
C TYR A 80 -1.80 -7.97 1.11
N SER A 81 -3.09 -7.80 1.36
CA SER A 81 -4.12 -8.04 0.35
C SER A 81 -5.24 -7.02 0.40
N GLY A 82 -5.82 -6.74 -0.77
CA GLY A 82 -6.88 -5.77 -0.88
C GLY A 82 -7.40 -5.65 -2.31
N LEU A 83 -7.74 -4.43 -2.70
CA LEU A 83 -8.33 -4.12 -3.99
C LEU A 83 -7.53 -3.04 -4.67
N GLY A 84 -7.29 -3.24 -5.96
CA GLY A 84 -6.82 -2.19 -6.83
C GLY A 84 -7.91 -1.81 -7.81
N LYS A 85 -8.09 -0.51 -8.02
CA LYS A 85 -9.00 0.05 -9.01
C LYS A 85 -8.17 0.66 -10.12
N PHE A 86 -8.52 0.41 -11.38
CA PHE A 86 -7.85 1.06 -12.50
C PHE A 86 -8.83 1.39 -13.62
N GLN A 87 -8.44 2.34 -14.46
CA GLN A 87 -9.27 2.85 -15.53
C GLN A 87 -8.40 3.14 -16.74
N TYR A 88 -8.74 2.55 -17.88
CA TYR A 88 -8.23 2.98 -19.18
C TYR A 88 -8.93 4.27 -19.63
N GLU A 89 -8.19 5.15 -20.28
CA GLU A 89 -8.74 6.40 -20.83
C GLU A 89 -9.91 6.09 -21.79
N GLY A 90 -11.10 6.62 -21.48
CA GLY A 90 -12.31 6.40 -22.28
C GLY A 90 -13.12 5.14 -21.93
N TYR A 91 -12.71 4.37 -20.92
CA TYR A 91 -13.42 3.16 -20.45
C TYR A 91 -13.89 3.32 -19.00
N GLU A 92 -14.81 2.46 -18.57
CA GLU A 92 -15.23 2.40 -17.16
C GLU A 92 -14.10 1.86 -16.28
N ALA A 93 -14.10 2.28 -15.01
CA ALA A 93 -13.14 1.78 -14.03
C ALA A 93 -13.47 0.32 -13.66
N TYR A 94 -12.42 -0.47 -13.50
CA TYR A 94 -12.49 -1.87 -13.06
C TYR A 94 -11.80 -2.03 -11.71
N GLU A 95 -12.26 -3.00 -10.92
CA GLU A 95 -11.70 -3.34 -9.61
C GLU A 95 -11.24 -4.79 -9.60
N SER A 96 -10.04 -5.04 -9.11
CA SER A 96 -9.42 -6.36 -9.06
C SER A 96 -8.75 -6.60 -7.70
N PRO A 97 -8.83 -7.82 -7.14
CA PRO A 97 -8.03 -8.20 -6.00
C PRO A 97 -6.53 -8.11 -6.26
N ILE A 98 -5.81 -7.64 -5.24
CA ILE A 98 -4.34 -7.59 -5.23
C ILE A 98 -3.79 -8.34 -4.02
N GLU A 99 -2.67 -9.03 -4.24
CA GLU A 99 -1.87 -9.66 -3.19
C GLU A 99 -0.42 -9.25 -3.38
N VAL A 100 0.18 -8.61 -2.37
CA VAL A 100 1.57 -8.14 -2.44
C VAL A 100 2.35 -8.54 -1.20
N SER A 101 3.61 -8.88 -1.40
CA SER A 101 4.62 -8.99 -0.36
C SER A 101 5.59 -7.84 -0.52
N ILE A 102 5.95 -7.19 0.58
CA ILE A 102 6.87 -6.06 0.56
C ILE A 102 8.09 -6.34 1.43
N LYS A 103 9.25 -5.88 1.00
CA LYS A 103 10.48 -5.95 1.77
C LYS A 103 11.14 -4.58 1.79
N LEU A 104 11.44 -4.10 2.99
CA LEU A 104 12.11 -2.81 3.18
C LEU A 104 13.62 -3.03 3.28
N GLU A 105 14.38 -2.42 2.38
CA GLU A 105 15.84 -2.48 2.32
C GLU A 105 16.42 -1.05 2.28
N ASP A 106 16.87 -0.52 3.41
CA ASP A 106 17.42 0.83 3.54
C ASP A 106 16.50 1.94 2.99
N ILE A 107 16.77 2.39 1.76
CA ILE A 107 16.01 3.42 1.04
C ILE A 107 15.06 2.83 0.01
N PHE A 108 15.07 1.51 -0.20
CA PHE A 108 14.27 0.83 -1.19
C PHE A 108 13.13 0.02 -0.56
N LEU A 109 12.03 -0.05 -1.28
CA LEU A 109 10.90 -0.90 -1.03
C LEU A 109 10.76 -1.86 -2.22
N GLU A 110 11.11 -3.13 -2.01
CA GLU A 110 10.80 -4.18 -2.97
C GLU A 110 9.32 -4.55 -2.80
N ILE A 111 8.57 -4.53 -3.90
CA ILE A 111 7.20 -5.00 -3.99
C ILE A 111 7.16 -6.17 -4.96
N SER A 112 6.59 -7.30 -4.53
CA SER A 112 6.32 -8.45 -5.38
C SER A 112 4.91 -8.95 -5.13
N GLY A 113 4.21 -9.47 -6.13
CA GLY A 113 2.82 -9.84 -5.94
C GLY A 113 2.08 -10.23 -7.21
N LYS A 114 0.77 -10.10 -7.15
CA LYS A 114 -0.11 -10.37 -8.28
C LYS A 114 -1.40 -9.55 -8.24
N TRP A 115 -1.89 -9.25 -9.44
CA TRP A 115 -3.28 -8.90 -9.71
C TRP A 115 -4.06 -10.14 -10.10
N LEU A 116 -5.34 -10.16 -9.76
CA LEU A 116 -6.28 -11.21 -10.12
C LEU A 116 -7.44 -10.61 -10.92
N GLU A 117 -7.37 -10.65 -12.25
CA GLU A 117 -8.42 -10.12 -13.13
C GLU A 117 -9.03 -11.27 -13.92
N ASP A 118 -10.35 -11.45 -13.77
CA ASP A 118 -11.15 -12.51 -14.42
C ASP A 118 -10.55 -13.93 -14.30
N GLY A 119 -9.89 -14.21 -13.17
CA GLY A 119 -9.25 -15.50 -12.89
C GLY A 119 -7.85 -15.66 -13.49
N VAL A 120 -7.32 -14.63 -14.16
CA VAL A 120 -5.95 -14.56 -14.67
C VAL A 120 -5.06 -13.86 -13.66
N GLU A 121 -3.91 -14.47 -13.38
CA GLU A 121 -2.87 -13.90 -12.53
C GLU A 121 -1.90 -13.06 -13.37
N TYR A 122 -1.75 -11.80 -13.00
CA TYR A 122 -0.72 -10.94 -13.53
C TYR A 122 0.31 -10.66 -12.45
N ARG A 123 1.52 -11.16 -12.67
CA ARG A 123 2.63 -11.01 -11.74
C ARG A 123 3.05 -9.54 -11.66
N MET A 124 3.32 -9.06 -10.46
CA MET A 124 3.85 -7.73 -10.19
C MET A 124 5.22 -7.82 -9.53
N ASP A 125 6.20 -7.06 -10.00
CA ASP A 125 7.49 -6.90 -9.33
C ASP A 125 7.99 -5.46 -9.53
N GLY A 126 8.50 -4.82 -8.49
CA GLY A 126 9.06 -3.48 -8.60
C GLY A 126 9.90 -3.10 -7.40
N GLU A 127 10.76 -2.11 -7.60
CA GLU A 127 11.61 -1.51 -6.59
C GLU A 127 11.28 -0.02 -6.53
N LEU A 128 10.84 0.46 -5.37
CA LEU A 128 10.50 1.86 -5.16
C LEU A 128 11.52 2.52 -4.23
N GLU A 129 11.98 3.72 -4.56
CA GLU A 129 12.93 4.49 -3.76
C GLU A 129 12.18 5.43 -2.79
N LYS A 130 12.71 5.57 -1.58
CA LYS A 130 12.13 6.39 -0.52
C LYS A 130 12.18 7.86 -0.90
N ASN A 131 11.01 8.52 -0.85
CA ASN A 131 10.92 9.96 -1.04
C ASN A 131 11.46 10.65 0.23
N LEU A 132 12.55 11.40 0.09
CA LEU A 132 13.17 12.21 1.14
C LEU A 132 12.42 13.52 1.39
#